data_AF-A0A0D2JDS0-F1
#
_entry.id   AF-A0A0D2JDS0-F1
#
_cell.length_a   1.000
_cell.length_b   1.000
_cell.length_c   1.000
_cell.angle_alpha   90.00
_cell.angle_beta   90.00
_cell.angle_gamma   90.00
#
_symmetry.space_group_name_H-M   'P 1'
#
loop_
_entity.id
_entity.type
_entity.pdbx_description
1 polymer ?
#
loop_
_entity_poly.entity_id
_entity_poly.type
_entity_poly.pdbx_seq_one_letter_code
_entity_poly.pdbx_strand_id
1 'polypeptide(L)'
;MGVPAFYRWLSEKYPKIIVDVKEELPEWINGVEVPVDTSTPNPNGIEFDNLYLDMNGIIHPCFHPEDRPAPTTEREVFLNIFDYIDRLFAMVRPRKVLYMAIDGVAPRAKMNQQRSRRFRAAQEMEEKEAEEERLREEFARQGIVVPRKERSEIHDSNTITPGTPFMHRLSVALQYYVHTRLNDDPGWRDIEVILSDSNVPGEGEHKAMAFVREQRGRPGWNPNTRHCMYGLDADLIMLALATHEPHFAILREVVFQKNAPPGGGGGRHDPSKPLIPLPGQEAEEEEQKPEMVRKPFQFLMVNVLREYLALEYRIPRMPFPFDAERIYDDFVFMCFFVGNDFLPHMPTLDIREGAIDLMIKVYKQEIAFQ
;
A
#
# COMPACT_ATOMS: atom_id res chain seq x y z
N MET A 1 13.95 3.70 9.40
CA MET A 1 12.60 4.23 9.70
C MET A 1 11.57 3.14 9.60
N GLY A 2 10.61 3.06 10.52
CA GLY A 2 9.40 2.28 10.26
C GLY A 2 8.42 3.14 9.45
N VAL A 3 7.85 2.58 8.38
CA VAL A 3 6.76 3.21 7.60
C VAL A 3 5.67 3.83 8.51
N PRO A 4 5.21 3.15 9.59
CA PRO A 4 4.21 3.73 10.49
C PRO A 4 4.73 4.93 11.29
N ALA A 5 6.01 4.96 11.64
CA ALA A 5 6.60 6.03 12.45
C ALA A 5 6.76 7.33 11.67
N PHE A 6 7.25 7.25 10.43
CA PHE A 6 7.39 8.42 9.57
C PHE A 6 6.03 9.02 9.21
N TYR A 7 5.08 8.19 8.75
CA TYR A 7 3.73 8.65 8.45
C TYR A 7 3.05 9.28 9.66
N ARG A 8 3.17 8.65 10.84
CA ARG A 8 2.61 9.19 12.07
C ARG A 8 3.15 10.58 12.38
N TRP A 9 4.48 10.73 12.41
CA TRP A 9 5.13 12.04 12.62
C TRP A 9 4.61 13.08 11.63
N LEU A 10 4.54 12.73 10.34
CA LEU A 10 4.10 13.63 9.28
C LEU A 10 2.63 14.04 9.45
N SER A 11 1.75 13.09 9.76
CA SER A 11 0.32 13.33 9.95
C SER A 11 0.00 14.12 11.22
N GLU A 12 0.81 13.98 12.28
CA GLU A 12 0.69 14.75 13.51
C GLU A 12 1.19 16.19 13.31
N LYS A 13 2.30 16.37 12.59
CA LYS A 13 2.91 17.69 12.34
C LYS A 13 2.18 18.50 11.28
N TYR A 14 1.72 17.85 10.21
CA TYR A 14 1.08 18.48 9.06
C TYR A 14 -0.32 17.88 8.80
N PRO A 15 -1.29 18.11 9.68
CA PRO A 15 -2.55 17.35 9.68
C PRO A 15 -3.42 17.55 8.42
N LYS A 16 -3.30 18.70 7.72
CA LYS A 16 -4.10 18.98 6.52
C LYS A 16 -3.64 18.23 5.27
N ILE A 17 -2.52 17.50 5.33
CA ILE A 17 -2.09 16.69 4.19
C ILE A 17 -2.95 15.43 4.05
N ILE A 18 -3.70 15.03 5.08
CA ILE A 18 -4.51 13.81 5.07
C ILE A 18 -5.97 14.15 4.77
N VAL A 19 -6.54 13.43 3.81
CA VAL A 19 -7.96 13.54 3.42
C VAL A 19 -8.55 12.14 3.35
N ASP A 20 -9.66 11.91 4.04
CA ASP A 20 -10.37 10.63 3.98
C ASP A 20 -11.00 10.41 2.60
N VAL A 21 -10.89 9.19 2.08
CA VAL A 21 -11.44 8.82 0.78
C VAL A 21 -12.92 8.51 0.91
N LYS A 22 -13.72 9.06 -0.01
CA LYS A 22 -15.12 8.73 -0.19
C LYS A 22 -15.22 7.59 -1.22
N GLU A 23 -15.76 6.46 -0.76
CA GLU A 23 -16.04 5.29 -1.60
C GLU A 23 -17.52 5.26 -1.94
N GLU A 24 -17.84 5.11 -3.23
CA GLU A 24 -19.18 4.70 -3.67
C GLU A 24 -19.28 3.18 -3.60
N LEU A 25 -20.43 2.68 -3.16
CA LEU A 25 -20.69 1.25 -3.04
C LEU A 25 -21.72 0.83 -4.11
N PRO A 26 -21.65 -0.41 -4.62
CA PRO A 26 -22.69 -0.96 -5.47
C PRO A 26 -24.06 -0.86 -4.81
N GLU A 27 -25.09 -0.53 -5.59
CA GLU A 27 -26.47 -0.44 -5.12
C GLU A 27 -27.21 -1.72 -5.47
N TRP A 28 -28.11 -2.17 -4.58
CA TRP A 28 -28.97 -3.32 -4.84
C TRP A 28 -30.36 -2.84 -5.24
N ILE A 29 -30.71 -3.00 -6.51
CA ILE A 29 -32.00 -2.58 -7.06
C ILE A 29 -32.75 -3.83 -7.52
N ASN A 30 -33.88 -4.14 -6.89
CA ASN A 30 -34.73 -5.31 -7.20
C ASN A 30 -33.97 -6.66 -7.19
N GLY A 31 -33.00 -6.82 -6.30
CA GLY A 31 -32.19 -8.04 -6.20
C GLY A 31 -31.08 -8.16 -7.26
N VAL A 32 -30.86 -7.11 -8.05
CA VAL A 32 -29.74 -7.00 -8.99
C VAL A 32 -28.72 -6.02 -8.40
N GLU A 33 -27.47 -6.44 -8.30
CA GLU A 33 -26.36 -5.58 -7.95
C GLU A 33 -26.02 -4.67 -9.14
N VAL A 34 -26.12 -3.36 -8.94
CA VAL A 34 -25.75 -2.35 -9.91
C VAL A 34 -24.33 -1.87 -9.58
N PRO A 35 -23.34 -2.11 -10.47
CA PRO A 35 -21.97 -1.72 -10.22
C PRO A 35 -21.81 -0.21 -10.22
N VAL A 36 -20.79 0.28 -9.52
CA VAL A 36 -20.43 1.70 -9.48
C VAL A 36 -19.97 2.16 -10.87
N ASP A 37 -20.61 3.19 -11.42
CA ASP A 37 -20.19 3.79 -12.69
C ASP A 37 -18.98 4.70 -12.49
N THR A 38 -17.79 4.14 -12.74
CA THR A 38 -16.51 4.84 -12.59
C THR A 38 -16.24 5.89 -13.68
N SER A 39 -17.09 5.97 -14.73
CA SER A 39 -17.01 7.03 -15.74
C SER A 39 -17.54 8.38 -15.24
N THR A 40 -18.36 8.36 -14.18
CA THR A 40 -18.90 9.58 -13.56
C THR A 40 -17.84 10.37 -12.78
N PRO A 41 -18.08 11.67 -12.51
CA PRO A 41 -17.15 12.51 -11.74
C PRO A 41 -16.77 11.89 -10.40
N ASN A 42 -15.52 12.06 -9.98
CA ASN A 42 -15.00 11.45 -8.76
C ASN A 42 -15.71 12.02 -7.50
N PRO A 43 -16.27 11.18 -6.62
CA PRO A 43 -17.00 11.62 -5.42
C PRO A 43 -16.14 12.39 -4.41
N ASN A 44 -14.81 12.26 -4.51
CA ASN A 44 -13.85 13.00 -3.69
C ASN A 44 -13.73 14.48 -4.09
N GLY A 45 -14.33 14.90 -5.22
CA GLY A 45 -14.25 16.27 -5.73
C GLY A 45 -12.89 16.60 -6.37
N ILE A 46 -12.04 15.60 -6.56
CA ILE A 46 -10.72 15.70 -7.18
C ILE A 46 -10.64 14.64 -8.26
N GLU A 47 -10.46 15.08 -9.51
CA GLU A 47 -10.13 14.18 -10.62
C GLU A 47 -8.63 13.91 -10.66
N PHE A 48 -8.26 12.69 -11.05
CA PHE A 48 -6.88 12.28 -11.30
C PHE A 48 -6.69 11.89 -12.76
N ASP A 49 -5.59 12.32 -13.36
CA ASP A 49 -5.24 11.91 -14.72
C ASP A 49 -4.63 10.51 -14.70
N ASN A 50 -3.67 10.30 -13.80
CA ASN A 50 -2.85 9.10 -13.78
C ASN A 50 -2.88 8.41 -12.41
N LEU A 51 -3.14 7.10 -12.41
CA LEU A 51 -3.04 6.22 -11.24
C LEU A 51 -1.85 5.27 -11.40
N TYR A 52 -0.97 5.23 -10.40
CA TYR A 52 0.18 4.33 -10.33
C TYR A 52 -0.04 3.32 -9.21
N LEU A 53 0.03 2.04 -9.51
CA LEU A 53 -0.11 0.96 -8.54
C LEU A 53 1.24 0.31 -8.30
N ASP A 54 1.75 0.41 -7.07
CA ASP A 54 2.74 -0.55 -6.58
C ASP A 54 2.03 -1.89 -6.30
N MET A 55 2.17 -2.82 -7.24
CA MET A 55 1.47 -4.09 -7.20
C MET A 55 1.96 -4.98 -6.07
N ASN A 56 3.21 -4.83 -5.62
CA ASN A 56 3.72 -5.64 -4.51
C ASN A 56 2.99 -5.31 -3.21
N GLY A 57 2.62 -4.03 -3.01
CA GLY A 57 1.72 -3.59 -1.94
C GLY A 57 0.32 -4.21 -1.98
N ILE A 58 -0.11 -4.73 -3.14
CA ILE A 58 -1.41 -5.42 -3.32
C ILE A 58 -1.25 -6.95 -3.19
N ILE A 59 -0.21 -7.53 -3.81
CA ILE A 59 0.01 -8.98 -3.92
C ILE A 59 0.22 -9.59 -2.52
N HIS A 60 1.27 -9.15 -1.80
CA HIS A 60 1.20 -8.78 -0.38
C HIS A 60 -0.04 -9.25 0.41
N PRO A 61 -0.94 -8.31 0.77
CA PRO A 61 -2.15 -8.58 1.56
C PRO A 61 -3.13 -9.56 0.91
N CYS A 62 -3.13 -9.71 -0.43
CA CYS A 62 -4.00 -10.66 -1.11
C CYS A 62 -3.53 -12.11 -0.95
N PHE A 63 -2.23 -12.33 -0.75
CA PHE A 63 -1.64 -13.64 -0.55
C PHE A 63 -1.64 -14.05 0.94
N HIS A 64 -1.42 -13.10 1.84
CA HIS A 64 -1.49 -13.33 3.30
C HIS A 64 -2.34 -12.26 3.99
N PRO A 65 -3.67 -12.35 3.87
CA PRO A 65 -4.54 -11.42 4.57
C PRO A 65 -4.45 -11.62 6.09
N GLU A 66 -4.39 -10.53 6.85
CA GLU A 66 -4.39 -10.56 8.31
C GLU A 66 -5.81 -10.71 8.91
N ASP A 67 -6.82 -10.19 8.21
CA ASP A 67 -8.19 -10.06 8.73
C ASP A 67 -9.16 -11.15 8.24
N ARG A 68 -8.70 -12.06 7.37
CA ARG A 68 -9.51 -13.14 6.80
C ARG A 68 -8.66 -14.40 6.58
N PRO A 69 -9.28 -15.57 6.38
CA PRO A 69 -8.55 -16.78 6.03
C PRO A 69 -7.67 -16.56 4.79
N ALA A 70 -6.46 -17.13 4.83
CA ALA A 70 -5.56 -17.08 3.68
C ALA A 70 -6.16 -17.86 2.51
N PRO A 71 -6.00 -17.37 1.26
CA PRO A 71 -6.42 -18.12 0.08
C PRO A 71 -5.65 -19.43 -0.01
N THR A 72 -6.33 -20.46 -0.51
CA THR A 72 -5.77 -21.81 -0.63
C THR A 72 -5.22 -22.11 -2.01
N THR A 73 -5.67 -21.36 -3.03
CA THR A 73 -5.32 -21.56 -4.44
C THR A 73 -4.86 -20.27 -5.14
N GLU A 74 -4.04 -20.38 -6.19
CA GLU A 74 -3.54 -19.19 -6.92
C GLU A 74 -4.68 -18.41 -7.57
N ARG A 75 -5.72 -19.12 -7.98
CA ARG A 75 -6.93 -18.52 -8.55
C ARG A 75 -7.60 -17.58 -7.54
N GLU A 76 -7.74 -17.98 -6.28
CA GLU A 76 -8.29 -17.11 -5.23
C GLU A 76 -7.43 -15.87 -5.01
N VAL A 77 -6.10 -16.02 -5.02
CA VAL A 77 -5.18 -14.87 -4.93
C VAL A 77 -5.40 -13.91 -6.10
N PHE A 78 -5.50 -14.41 -7.33
CA PHE A 78 -5.70 -13.57 -8.51
C PHE A 78 -7.04 -12.83 -8.47
N LEU A 79 -8.12 -13.51 -8.07
CA LEU A 79 -9.43 -12.87 -7.90
C LEU A 79 -9.38 -11.78 -6.82
N ASN A 80 -8.73 -12.05 -5.68
CA ASN A 80 -8.54 -11.06 -4.63
C ASN A 80 -7.75 -9.83 -5.12
N ILE A 81 -6.72 -10.04 -5.95
CA ILE A 81 -5.95 -8.94 -6.56
C ILE A 81 -6.84 -8.13 -7.50
N PHE A 82 -7.65 -8.78 -8.35
CA PHE A 82 -8.55 -8.09 -9.27
C PHE A 82 -9.57 -7.24 -8.54
N ASP A 83 -10.23 -7.80 -7.51
CA ASP A 83 -11.20 -7.08 -6.69
C ASP A 83 -10.55 -5.88 -5.99
N TYR A 84 -9.30 -6.02 -5.55
CA TYR A 84 -8.56 -4.94 -4.91
C TYR A 84 -8.21 -3.82 -5.90
N ILE A 85 -7.75 -4.16 -7.12
CA ILE A 85 -7.48 -3.16 -8.18
C ILE A 85 -8.77 -2.44 -8.56
N ASP A 86 -9.88 -3.15 -8.72
CA ASP A 86 -11.18 -2.55 -9.04
C ASP A 86 -11.60 -1.54 -7.96
N ARG A 87 -11.40 -1.89 -6.68
CA ARG A 87 -11.67 -0.97 -5.57
C ARG A 87 -10.79 0.28 -5.64
N LEU A 88 -9.48 0.14 -5.88
CA LEU A 88 -8.57 1.29 -6.04
C LEU A 88 -8.97 2.15 -7.24
N PHE A 89 -9.32 1.53 -8.36
CA PHE A 89 -9.77 2.21 -9.56
C PHE A 89 -11.05 3.01 -9.30
N ALA A 90 -12.04 2.43 -8.62
CA ALA A 90 -13.30 3.08 -8.31
C ALA A 90 -13.13 4.32 -7.40
N MET A 91 -12.15 4.30 -6.49
CA MET A 91 -11.81 5.42 -5.62
C MET A 91 -11.11 6.58 -6.35
N VAL A 92 -10.19 6.26 -7.25
CA VAL A 92 -9.32 7.27 -7.91
C VAL A 92 -9.88 7.76 -9.23
N ARG A 93 -10.47 6.84 -10.03
CA ARG A 93 -11.03 7.08 -11.36
C ARG A 93 -10.05 7.81 -12.29
N PRO A 94 -8.88 7.21 -12.60
CA PRO A 94 -7.92 7.84 -13.49
C PRO A 94 -8.54 8.12 -14.86
N ARG A 95 -8.22 9.27 -15.46
CA ARG A 95 -8.81 9.71 -16.74
C ARG A 95 -7.90 9.55 -17.95
N LYS A 96 -6.63 9.19 -17.73
CA LYS A 96 -5.65 9.05 -18.81
C LYS A 96 -4.81 7.80 -18.69
N VAL A 97 -4.19 7.54 -17.54
CA VAL A 97 -3.24 6.43 -17.40
C VAL A 97 -3.52 5.61 -16.15
N LEU A 98 -3.56 4.29 -16.31
CA LEU A 98 -3.38 3.32 -15.23
C LEU A 98 -2.03 2.62 -15.42
N TYR A 99 -1.08 2.85 -14.52
CA TYR A 99 0.23 2.24 -14.54
C TYR A 99 0.33 1.19 -13.44
N MET A 100 0.49 -0.08 -13.82
CA MET A 100 0.59 -1.21 -12.90
C MET A 100 2.04 -1.68 -12.83
N ALA A 101 2.72 -1.46 -11.71
CA ALA A 101 4.14 -1.74 -11.53
C ALA A 101 4.34 -2.94 -10.59
N ILE A 102 4.81 -4.05 -11.13
CA ILE A 102 5.22 -5.23 -10.35
C ILE A 102 6.73 -5.15 -10.12
N ASP A 103 7.24 -5.50 -8.93
CA ASP A 103 8.69 -5.53 -8.71
C ASP A 103 9.38 -6.47 -9.72
N GLY A 104 10.40 -5.94 -10.38
CA GLY A 104 11.37 -6.72 -11.16
C GLY A 104 12.66 -6.94 -10.39
N VAL A 105 13.73 -7.31 -11.10
CA VAL A 105 15.06 -7.48 -10.49
C VAL A 105 15.54 -6.15 -9.92
N ALA A 106 15.67 -6.08 -8.60
CA ALA A 106 16.07 -4.87 -7.88
C ALA A 106 17.61 -4.67 -7.86
N PRO A 107 18.10 -3.44 -7.58
CA PRO A 107 19.52 -3.18 -7.42
C PRO A 107 20.14 -3.97 -6.26
N ARG A 108 21.46 -4.17 -6.31
CA ARG A 108 22.19 -4.98 -5.30
C ARG A 108 21.98 -4.50 -3.86
N ALA A 109 21.86 -3.20 -3.65
CA ALA A 109 21.60 -2.62 -2.33
C ALA A 109 20.26 -3.12 -1.76
N LYS A 110 19.18 -3.04 -2.55
CA LYS A 110 17.86 -3.57 -2.18
C LYS A 110 17.87 -5.09 -2.02
N MET A 111 18.59 -5.82 -2.88
CA MET A 111 18.68 -7.29 -2.77
C MET A 111 19.21 -7.75 -1.41
N ASN A 112 20.12 -7.00 -0.78
CA ASN A 112 20.62 -7.33 0.55
C ASN A 112 19.53 -7.16 1.63
N GLN A 113 18.74 -6.08 1.53
CA GLN A 113 17.59 -5.83 2.41
C GLN A 113 16.52 -6.91 2.22
N GLN A 114 16.16 -7.21 0.97
CA GLN A 114 15.18 -8.26 0.64
C GLN A 114 15.67 -9.63 1.14
N ARG A 115 16.95 -9.97 0.96
CA ARG A 115 17.54 -11.19 1.50
C ARG A 115 17.37 -11.25 3.01
N SER A 116 17.76 -10.20 3.74
CA SER A 116 17.64 -10.16 5.20
C SER A 116 16.20 -10.38 5.66
N ARG A 117 15.23 -9.69 5.03
CA ARG A 117 13.79 -9.86 5.31
C ARG A 117 13.31 -11.28 5.10
N ARG A 118 13.69 -11.92 3.98
CA ARG A 118 13.26 -13.29 3.65
C ARG A 118 13.85 -14.35 4.58
N PHE A 119 15.12 -14.20 4.96
CA PHE A 119 15.74 -15.09 5.94
C PHE A 119 15.04 -14.99 7.31
N ARG A 120 14.69 -13.77 7.74
CA ARG A 120 13.92 -13.58 8.96
C ARG A 120 12.51 -14.15 8.86
N ALA A 121 11.79 -13.89 7.77
CA ALA A 121 10.43 -14.40 7.57
C ALA A 121 10.41 -15.95 7.55
N ALA A 122 11.39 -16.59 6.91
CA ALA A 122 11.52 -18.05 6.92
C ALA A 122 11.73 -18.59 8.35
N GLN A 123 12.60 -17.94 9.13
CA GLN A 123 12.83 -18.31 10.53
C GLN A 123 11.56 -18.10 11.39
N GLU A 124 10.88 -16.96 11.24
CA GLU A 124 9.63 -16.67 11.97
C GLU A 124 8.52 -17.67 11.61
N MET A 125 8.44 -18.12 10.36
CA MET A 125 7.51 -19.17 9.96
C MET A 125 7.86 -20.52 10.60
N GLU A 126 9.13 -20.93 10.59
CA GLU A 126 9.58 -22.17 11.23
C GLU A 126 9.28 -22.17 12.74
N GLU A 127 9.55 -21.05 13.42
CA GLU A 127 9.23 -20.86 14.84
C GLU A 127 7.72 -20.97 15.10
N LYS A 128 6.90 -20.33 14.25
CA LYS A 128 5.43 -20.37 14.35
C LYS A 128 4.86 -21.77 14.11
N GLU A 129 5.40 -22.51 13.14
CA GLU A 129 4.97 -23.89 12.87
C GLU A 129 5.33 -24.84 14.02
N ALA A 130 6.53 -24.72 14.58
CA ALA A 130 6.94 -25.50 15.74
C ALA A 130 6.08 -25.20 16.98
N GLU A 131 5.73 -23.92 17.19
CA GLU A 131 4.81 -23.53 18.27
C GLU A 131 3.39 -24.06 18.04
N GLU A 132 2.88 -23.99 16.81
CA GLU A 132 1.58 -24.57 16.45
C GLU A 132 1.56 -26.07 16.76
N GLU A 133 2.57 -26.82 16.32
CA GLU A 133 2.66 -28.27 16.56
C GLU A 133 2.70 -28.61 18.05
N ARG A 134 3.49 -27.88 18.83
CA ARG A 134 3.55 -28.03 20.30
C ARG A 134 2.18 -27.81 20.96
N LEU A 135 1.45 -26.76 20.55
CA LEU A 135 0.11 -26.47 21.07
C LEU A 135 -0.90 -27.55 20.68
N ARG A 136 -0.84 -28.05 19.43
CA ARG A 136 -1.70 -29.16 18.97
C ARG A 136 -1.49 -30.42 19.82
N GLU A 137 -0.24 -30.78 20.13
CA GLU A 137 0.04 -31.91 21.02
C GLU A 137 -0.49 -31.71 22.44
N GLU A 138 -0.33 -30.51 23.00
CA GLU A 138 -0.82 -30.18 24.33
C GLU A 138 -2.35 -30.30 24.41
N PHE A 139 -3.07 -29.73 23.44
CA PHE A 139 -4.52 -29.85 23.36
C PHE A 139 -4.97 -31.30 23.16
N ALA A 140 -4.26 -32.08 22.35
CA ALA A 140 -4.54 -33.50 22.19
C ALA A 140 -4.37 -34.27 23.51
N ARG A 141 -3.35 -33.96 24.31
CA ARG A 141 -3.15 -34.56 25.66
C ARG A 141 -4.25 -34.16 26.64
N GLN A 142 -4.83 -32.97 26.50
CA GLN A 142 -5.97 -32.49 27.28
C GLN A 142 -7.32 -33.07 26.80
N GLY A 143 -7.32 -33.89 25.74
CA GLY A 143 -8.53 -34.49 25.16
C GLY A 143 -9.35 -33.52 24.31
N ILE A 144 -8.80 -32.36 23.95
CA ILE A 144 -9.43 -31.38 23.06
C ILE A 144 -9.21 -31.82 21.61
N VAL A 145 -10.30 -31.94 20.85
CA VAL A 145 -10.22 -32.31 19.42
C VAL A 145 -9.76 -31.10 18.62
N VAL A 146 -8.55 -31.20 18.06
CA VAL A 146 -7.97 -30.14 17.23
C VAL A 146 -8.31 -30.35 15.75
N PRO A 147 -8.75 -29.31 15.02
CA PRO A 147 -8.99 -29.39 13.58
C PRO A 147 -7.76 -29.84 12.78
N ARG A 148 -7.98 -30.58 11.69
CA ARG A 148 -6.91 -30.99 10.77
C ARG A 148 -6.32 -29.75 10.06
N LYS A 149 -5.00 -29.72 9.88
CA LYS A 149 -4.33 -28.67 9.09
C LYS A 149 -4.78 -28.83 7.64
N GLU A 150 -5.45 -27.81 7.10
CA GLU A 150 -5.79 -27.76 5.69
C GLU A 150 -4.52 -27.59 4.86
N ARG A 151 -4.44 -28.29 3.72
CA ARG A 151 -3.33 -28.13 2.79
C ARG A 151 -3.64 -26.94 1.89
N SER A 152 -2.98 -25.81 2.14
CA SER A 152 -2.91 -24.74 1.14
C SER A 152 -1.91 -25.10 0.03
N GLU A 153 -2.16 -24.69 -1.21
CA GLU A 153 -1.14 -24.70 -2.27
C GLU A 153 -0.20 -23.48 -2.15
N ILE A 154 -0.58 -22.55 -1.27
CA ILE A 154 -0.02 -21.23 -1.09
C ILE A 154 0.48 -21.10 0.33
N HIS A 155 1.75 -21.42 0.54
CA HIS A 155 2.43 -21.27 1.84
C HIS A 155 3.66 -20.38 1.78
N ASP A 156 4.36 -20.34 0.64
CA ASP A 156 5.64 -19.65 0.54
C ASP A 156 5.51 -18.27 -0.09
N SER A 157 5.52 -17.24 0.77
CA SER A 157 5.59 -15.84 0.36
C SER A 157 6.79 -15.51 -0.52
N ASN A 158 7.88 -16.29 -0.47
CA ASN A 158 9.05 -16.08 -1.31
C ASN A 158 8.75 -16.36 -2.79
N THR A 159 7.62 -17.00 -3.12
CA THR A 159 7.15 -17.13 -4.50
C THR A 159 6.85 -15.77 -5.15
N ILE A 160 6.62 -14.73 -4.34
CA ILE A 160 6.47 -13.33 -4.77
C ILE A 160 7.87 -12.74 -5.04
N THR A 161 8.51 -13.26 -6.09
CA THR A 161 9.84 -12.85 -6.55
C THR A 161 9.91 -12.93 -8.06
N PRO A 162 10.56 -11.96 -8.74
CA PRO A 162 10.86 -12.07 -10.17
C PRO A 162 11.49 -13.42 -10.53
N GLY A 163 11.03 -14.01 -11.63
CA GLY A 163 11.55 -15.28 -12.14
C GLY A 163 10.87 -16.55 -11.62
N THR A 164 9.90 -16.45 -10.69
CA THR A 164 9.13 -17.61 -10.26
C THR A 164 7.99 -17.94 -11.24
N PRO A 165 7.54 -19.21 -11.30
CA PRO A 165 6.38 -19.58 -12.11
C PRO A 165 5.09 -18.86 -11.70
N PHE A 166 4.94 -18.53 -10.41
CA PHE A 166 3.80 -17.75 -9.90
C PHE A 166 3.75 -16.37 -10.54
N MET A 167 4.87 -15.62 -10.56
CA MET A 167 4.90 -14.28 -11.15
C MET A 167 4.62 -14.28 -12.65
N HIS A 168 5.04 -15.34 -13.36
CA HIS A 168 4.69 -15.51 -14.77
C HIS A 168 3.18 -15.70 -14.96
N ARG A 169 2.55 -16.59 -14.19
CA ARG A 169 1.09 -16.80 -14.25
C ARG A 169 0.31 -15.55 -13.84
N LEU A 170 0.79 -14.82 -12.83
CA LEU A 170 0.21 -13.55 -12.41
C LEU A 170 0.26 -12.50 -13.53
N SER A 171 1.38 -12.38 -14.26
CA SER A 171 1.49 -11.47 -15.41
C SER A 171 0.45 -11.79 -16.49
N VAL A 172 0.29 -13.08 -16.83
CA VAL A 172 -0.74 -13.52 -17.80
C VAL A 172 -2.15 -13.23 -17.29
N ALA A 173 -2.42 -13.49 -16.01
CA ALA A 173 -3.72 -13.24 -15.39
C ALA A 173 -4.07 -11.74 -15.40
N LEU A 174 -3.10 -10.86 -15.11
CA LEU A 174 -3.29 -9.40 -15.15
C LEU A 174 -3.53 -8.88 -16.57
N GLN A 175 -2.85 -9.43 -17.58
CA GLN A 175 -3.12 -9.09 -18.98
C GLN A 175 -4.57 -9.43 -19.36
N TYR A 176 -5.04 -10.63 -18.98
CA TYR A 176 -6.43 -11.04 -19.18
C TYR A 176 -7.41 -10.10 -18.46
N TYR A 177 -7.13 -9.77 -17.19
CA TYR A 177 -7.93 -8.85 -16.40
C TYR A 177 -8.04 -7.46 -17.05
N VAL A 178 -6.92 -6.88 -17.48
CA VAL A 178 -6.88 -5.59 -18.16
C VAL A 178 -7.71 -5.62 -19.45
N HIS A 179 -7.55 -6.66 -20.28
CA HIS A 179 -8.34 -6.79 -21.50
C HIS A 179 -9.84 -6.92 -21.22
N THR A 180 -10.22 -7.65 -20.16
CA THR A 180 -11.63 -7.76 -19.75
C THR A 180 -12.18 -6.39 -19.35
N ARG A 181 -11.46 -5.65 -18.49
CA ARG A 181 -11.88 -4.32 -18.04
C ARG A 181 -11.97 -3.30 -19.17
N LEU A 182 -11.01 -3.28 -20.09
CA LEU A 182 -11.06 -2.39 -21.26
C LEU A 182 -12.27 -2.64 -22.18
N ASN A 183 -12.78 -3.88 -22.24
CA ASN A 183 -13.93 -4.23 -23.06
C ASN A 183 -15.27 -3.95 -22.35
N ASP A 184 -15.32 -4.20 -21.04
CA ASP A 184 -16.59 -4.28 -20.30
C ASP A 184 -16.85 -3.07 -19.38
N ASP A 185 -15.81 -2.37 -18.92
CA ASP A 185 -15.93 -1.24 -17.97
C ASP A 185 -15.86 0.12 -18.70
N PRO A 186 -16.94 0.94 -18.66
CA PRO A 186 -16.95 2.26 -19.29
C PRO A 186 -15.85 3.21 -18.80
N GLY A 187 -15.45 3.12 -17.53
CA GLY A 187 -14.41 3.98 -16.96
C GLY A 187 -13.01 3.66 -17.49
N TRP A 188 -12.81 2.48 -18.05
CA TRP A 188 -11.53 2.05 -18.63
C TRP A 188 -11.43 2.33 -20.13
N ARG A 189 -12.52 2.70 -20.81
CA ARG A 189 -12.58 2.78 -22.27
C ARG A 189 -11.57 3.77 -22.88
N ASP A 190 -11.36 4.90 -22.23
CA ASP A 190 -10.57 6.02 -22.77
C ASP A 190 -9.22 6.21 -22.05
N ILE A 191 -8.75 5.21 -21.29
CA ILE A 191 -7.47 5.26 -20.59
C ILE A 191 -6.42 4.36 -21.25
N GLU A 192 -5.17 4.73 -21.12
CA GLU A 192 -4.02 3.89 -21.43
C GLU A 192 -3.64 3.06 -20.19
N VAL A 193 -3.63 1.73 -20.34
CA VAL A 193 -3.19 0.82 -19.27
C VAL A 193 -1.80 0.30 -19.59
N ILE A 194 -0.85 0.55 -18.68
CA ILE A 194 0.55 0.13 -18.81
C ILE A 194 0.85 -0.90 -17.72
N LEU A 195 1.11 -2.14 -18.14
CA LEU A 195 1.56 -3.21 -17.23
C LEU A 195 3.08 -3.37 -17.34
N SER A 196 3.78 -3.04 -16.25
CA SER A 196 5.22 -3.24 -16.10
C SER A 196 5.46 -4.46 -15.20
N ASP A 197 5.53 -5.64 -15.83
CA ASP A 197 5.62 -6.92 -15.12
C ASP A 197 7.00 -7.17 -14.46
N SER A 198 7.15 -8.33 -13.80
CA SER A 198 8.37 -8.70 -13.08
C SER A 198 9.59 -8.96 -13.98
N ASN A 199 9.41 -9.05 -15.30
CA ASN A 199 10.54 -9.20 -16.23
C ASN A 199 11.20 -7.86 -16.54
N VAL A 200 10.51 -6.75 -16.31
CA VAL A 200 11.07 -5.40 -16.42
C VAL A 200 11.87 -5.08 -15.16
N PRO A 201 13.20 -4.88 -15.25
CA PRO A 201 14.05 -4.65 -14.08
C PRO A 201 13.67 -3.38 -13.30
N GLY A 202 13.91 -3.40 -11.99
CA GLY A 202 13.63 -2.29 -11.08
C GLY A 202 12.42 -2.53 -10.17
N GLU A 203 12.45 -1.87 -9.02
CA GLU A 203 11.36 -1.86 -8.04
C GLU A 203 10.14 -1.13 -8.60
N GLY A 204 8.93 -1.59 -8.27
CA GLY A 204 7.67 -1.09 -8.80
C GLY A 204 7.52 0.42 -8.62
N GLU A 205 7.80 0.92 -7.41
CA GLU A 205 7.79 2.35 -7.11
C GLU A 205 8.78 3.15 -7.97
N HIS A 206 9.99 2.65 -8.17
CA HIS A 206 11.02 3.31 -8.97
C HIS A 206 10.68 3.29 -10.47
N LYS A 207 10.02 2.22 -10.96
CA LYS A 207 9.53 2.14 -12.34
C LYS A 207 8.43 3.17 -12.60
N ALA A 208 7.46 3.29 -11.69
CA ALA A 208 6.42 4.32 -11.77
C ALA A 208 7.02 5.74 -11.74
N MET A 209 7.95 6.00 -10.83
CA MET A 209 8.60 7.31 -10.72
C MET A 209 9.51 7.63 -11.91
N ALA A 210 10.16 6.63 -12.50
CA ALA A 210 10.91 6.79 -13.75
C ALA A 210 9.98 7.19 -14.90
N PHE A 211 8.81 6.56 -15.00
CA PHE A 211 7.79 6.94 -15.98
C PHE A 211 7.34 8.39 -15.79
N VAL A 212 7.03 8.82 -14.57
CA VAL A 212 6.65 10.22 -14.28
C VAL A 212 7.72 11.20 -14.75
N ARG A 213 9.00 10.97 -14.39
CA ARG A 213 10.11 11.83 -14.81
C ARG A 213 10.31 11.85 -16.32
N GLU A 214 10.17 10.70 -16.98
CA GLU A 214 10.30 10.62 -18.43
C GLU A 214 9.19 11.41 -19.13
N GLN A 215 7.93 11.27 -18.69
CA GLN A 215 6.81 12.03 -19.25
C GLN A 215 6.99 13.54 -19.07
N ARG A 216 7.45 13.98 -17.89
CA ARG A 216 7.77 15.39 -17.62
C ARG A 216 8.82 15.97 -18.58
N GLY A 217 9.78 15.14 -18.99
CA GLY A 217 10.83 15.53 -19.94
C GLY A 217 10.38 15.61 -21.40
N ARG A 218 9.18 15.13 -21.75
CA ARG A 218 8.70 15.10 -23.14
C ARG A 218 8.11 16.45 -23.57
N PRO A 219 8.33 16.86 -24.84
CA PRO A 219 7.65 18.03 -25.41
C PRO A 219 6.12 17.86 -25.34
N GLY A 220 5.42 18.91 -24.91
CA GLY A 220 3.95 18.88 -24.79
C GLY A 220 3.43 18.27 -23.48
N TRP A 221 4.30 17.96 -22.51
CA TRP A 221 3.88 17.59 -21.16
C TRP A 221 2.93 18.64 -20.55
N ASN A 222 1.83 18.18 -19.98
CA ASN A 222 0.95 19.04 -19.21
C ASN A 222 1.45 19.14 -17.76
N PRO A 223 1.97 20.30 -17.31
CA PRO A 223 2.47 20.48 -15.95
C PRO A 223 1.36 20.46 -14.88
N ASN A 224 0.09 20.45 -15.30
CA ASN A 224 -1.06 20.32 -14.41
C ASN A 224 -1.64 18.90 -14.37
N THR A 225 -0.89 17.90 -14.86
CA THR A 225 -1.28 16.50 -14.74
C THR A 225 -1.38 16.13 -13.27
N ARG A 226 -2.47 15.46 -12.90
CA ARG A 226 -2.76 15.05 -11.52
C ARG A 226 -2.43 13.58 -11.34
N HIS A 227 -1.51 13.31 -10.42
CA HIS A 227 -0.96 11.99 -10.16
C HIS A 227 -1.51 11.43 -8.85
N CYS A 228 -1.91 10.17 -8.86
CA CYS A 228 -2.20 9.40 -7.67
C CYS A 228 -1.37 8.13 -7.66
N MET A 229 -0.62 7.87 -6.58
CA MET A 229 0.10 6.62 -6.41
C MET A 229 -0.45 5.84 -5.23
N TYR A 230 -0.77 4.58 -5.43
CA TYR A 230 -1.12 3.67 -4.35
C TYR A 230 0.14 2.97 -3.82
N GLY A 231 0.27 2.96 -2.49
CA GLY A 231 1.20 2.10 -1.77
C GLY A 231 1.35 2.51 -0.32
N LEU A 232 1.94 1.63 0.49
CA LEU A 232 2.04 1.82 1.94
C LEU A 232 3.38 2.42 2.37
N ASP A 233 4.43 2.29 1.55
CA ASP A 233 5.80 2.63 1.91
C ASP A 233 6.01 4.14 2.11
N ALA A 234 6.82 4.48 3.12
CA ALA A 234 7.15 5.87 3.44
C ALA A 234 8.01 6.52 2.35
N ASP A 235 8.77 5.70 1.61
CA ASP A 235 9.63 6.13 0.53
C ASP A 235 8.81 6.75 -0.61
N LEU A 236 7.54 6.37 -0.79
CA LEU A 236 6.63 6.96 -1.76
C LEU A 236 6.44 8.46 -1.56
N ILE A 237 6.43 8.94 -0.31
CA ILE A 237 6.30 10.38 0.00
C ILE A 237 7.54 11.12 -0.50
N MET A 238 8.72 10.55 -0.28
CA MET A 238 10.00 11.12 -0.72
C MET A 238 10.11 11.10 -2.25
N LEU A 239 9.76 9.96 -2.85
CA LEU A 239 9.74 9.79 -4.29
C LEU A 239 8.78 10.77 -4.96
N ALA A 240 7.58 10.96 -4.41
CA ALA A 240 6.60 11.92 -4.92
C ALA A 240 7.12 13.36 -4.84
N LEU A 241 7.74 13.76 -3.72
CA LEU A 241 8.38 15.08 -3.60
C LEU A 241 9.48 15.27 -4.66
N ALA A 242 10.33 14.25 -4.86
CA ALA A 242 11.43 14.27 -5.82
C ALA A 242 10.98 14.26 -7.30
N THR A 243 9.70 14.02 -7.59
CA THR A 243 9.18 14.22 -8.97
C THR A 243 9.09 15.70 -9.34
N HIS A 244 8.92 16.57 -8.33
CA HIS A 244 8.52 17.97 -8.44
C HIS A 244 7.25 18.19 -9.29
N GLU A 245 6.36 17.19 -9.37
CA GLU A 245 5.02 17.37 -9.93
C GLU A 245 4.15 18.10 -8.90
N PRO A 246 3.50 19.22 -9.27
CA PRO A 246 2.77 20.05 -8.32
C PRO A 246 1.49 19.39 -7.80
N HIS A 247 0.88 18.48 -8.57
CA HIS A 247 -0.38 17.81 -8.22
C HIS A 247 -0.16 16.31 -8.04
N PHE A 248 0.34 15.93 -6.87
CA PHE A 248 0.61 14.53 -6.53
C PHE A 248 -0.12 14.15 -5.23
N ALA A 249 -0.78 13.00 -5.22
CA ALA A 249 -1.39 12.39 -4.05
C ALA A 249 -0.93 10.94 -3.89
N ILE A 250 -0.88 10.47 -2.65
CA ILE A 250 -0.61 9.07 -2.32
C ILE A 250 -1.86 8.47 -1.70
N LEU A 251 -2.38 7.41 -2.28
CA LEU A 251 -3.51 6.65 -1.75
C LEU A 251 -3.00 5.51 -0.86
N ARG A 252 -3.56 5.37 0.34
CA ARG A 252 -3.17 4.31 1.28
C ARG A 252 -4.29 3.91 2.22
N GLU A 253 -4.17 2.71 2.78
CA GLU A 253 -5.04 2.25 3.85
C GLU A 253 -4.75 2.98 5.17
N VAL A 254 -5.81 3.16 5.99
CA VAL A 254 -5.66 3.70 7.34
C VAL A 254 -5.13 2.63 8.28
N VAL A 255 -3.87 2.79 8.69
CA VAL A 255 -3.19 1.88 9.64
C VAL A 255 -3.61 2.13 11.10
N PHE A 256 -4.12 3.33 11.43
CA PHE A 256 -4.45 3.72 12.80
C PHE A 256 -5.92 4.11 12.95
N GLN A 257 -6.76 3.21 13.46
CA GLN A 257 -8.10 3.58 13.93
C GLN A 257 -7.96 4.22 15.32
N LYS A 258 -7.91 5.56 15.39
CA LYS A 258 -7.87 6.33 16.66
C LYS A 258 -9.06 6.03 17.59
N ASN A 259 -10.15 5.48 17.06
CA ASN A 259 -11.39 5.18 17.78
C ASN A 259 -11.84 3.72 17.59
N ALA A 260 -10.94 2.74 17.58
CA ALA A 260 -11.38 1.40 17.93
C ALA A 260 -11.83 1.47 19.41
N PRO A 261 -13.09 1.15 19.75
CA PRO A 261 -13.50 1.08 21.14
C PRO A 261 -12.52 0.15 21.88
N PRO A 262 -12.10 0.48 23.12
CA PRO A 262 -11.28 -0.42 23.91
C PRO A 262 -12.12 -1.66 24.24
N GLY A 263 -12.09 -2.67 23.36
CA GLY A 263 -12.86 -3.90 23.50
C GLY A 263 -13.64 -4.41 22.27
N GLY A 264 -13.20 -4.15 21.04
CA GLY A 264 -13.89 -4.61 19.82
C GLY A 264 -13.29 -5.80 19.06
N GLY A 265 -12.23 -6.45 19.58
CA GLY A 265 -11.49 -7.51 18.86
C GLY A 265 -11.09 -8.70 19.73
N GLY A 266 -11.72 -8.85 20.89
CA GLY A 266 -11.66 -10.06 21.68
C GLY A 266 -13.09 -10.38 22.05
N GLY A 267 -13.73 -11.30 21.31
CA GLY A 267 -14.96 -11.89 21.77
C GLY A 267 -14.70 -12.42 23.18
N ARG A 268 -15.27 -11.77 24.20
CA ARG A 268 -15.34 -12.37 25.52
C ARG A 268 -16.07 -13.68 25.31
N HIS A 269 -15.37 -14.78 25.46
CA HIS A 269 -15.95 -16.10 25.56
C HIS A 269 -16.94 -16.03 26.72
N ASP A 270 -18.23 -16.02 26.39
CA ASP A 270 -19.28 -16.31 27.35
C ASP A 270 -19.10 -17.80 27.71
N PRO A 271 -18.67 -18.14 28.94
CA PRO A 271 -18.40 -19.53 29.31
C PRO A 271 -19.67 -20.40 29.32
N SER A 272 -20.84 -19.80 29.07
CA SER A 272 -22.14 -20.47 29.08
C SER A 272 -22.67 -20.89 27.69
N LYS A 273 -21.98 -20.55 26.60
CA LYS A 273 -22.36 -21.01 25.25
C LYS A 273 -21.43 -22.12 24.74
N PRO A 274 -21.93 -23.34 24.50
CA PRO A 274 -21.09 -24.41 23.96
C PRO A 274 -20.64 -24.07 22.53
N LEU A 275 -19.34 -24.25 22.26
CA LEU A 275 -18.67 -23.95 21.00
C LEU A 275 -18.77 -25.09 19.97
N ILE A 276 -19.83 -25.91 20.02
CA ILE A 276 -19.97 -27.08 19.15
C ILE A 276 -21.45 -27.22 18.73
N PRO A 277 -21.77 -27.22 17.42
CA PRO A 277 -23.08 -27.68 16.96
C PRO A 277 -23.23 -29.17 17.28
N LEU A 278 -24.32 -29.54 17.94
CA LEU A 278 -24.67 -30.95 18.14
C LEU A 278 -24.83 -31.64 16.76
N PRO A 279 -24.36 -32.89 16.61
CA PRO A 279 -24.43 -33.57 15.32
C PRO A 279 -25.89 -33.93 14.99
N GLY A 280 -26.42 -33.41 13.88
CA GLY A 280 -27.73 -33.84 13.35
C GLY A 280 -28.60 -32.80 12.64
N GLN A 281 -28.11 -31.61 12.31
CA GLN A 281 -28.86 -30.66 11.47
C GLN A 281 -28.02 -30.29 10.25
N GLU A 282 -28.29 -30.95 9.12
CA GLU A 282 -27.92 -30.47 7.80
C GLU A 282 -28.77 -29.22 7.53
N ALA A 283 -28.23 -28.05 7.86
CA ALA A 283 -28.71 -26.79 7.31
C ALA A 283 -27.98 -26.60 5.98
N GLU A 284 -28.73 -26.40 4.91
CA GLU A 284 -28.21 -25.90 3.64
C GLU A 284 -27.59 -24.51 3.91
N GLU A 285 -26.28 -24.47 4.15
CA GLU A 285 -25.54 -23.22 4.25
C GLU A 285 -25.40 -22.67 2.83
N GLU A 286 -26.28 -21.73 2.45
CA GLU A 286 -25.95 -20.79 1.39
C GLU A 286 -24.61 -20.14 1.76
N GLU A 287 -23.60 -20.28 0.90
CA GLU A 287 -22.29 -19.61 1.00
C GLU A 287 -22.48 -18.08 0.97
N GLN A 288 -22.94 -17.49 2.06
CA GLN A 288 -22.89 -16.06 2.25
C GLN A 288 -21.43 -15.71 2.54
N LYS A 289 -20.76 -15.15 1.53
CA LYS A 289 -19.42 -14.58 1.68
C LYS A 289 -19.40 -13.71 2.94
N PRO A 290 -18.49 -13.95 3.91
CA PRO A 290 -18.45 -13.17 5.14
C PRO A 290 -18.35 -11.69 4.80
N GLU A 291 -19.21 -10.88 5.41
CA GLU A 291 -19.29 -9.44 5.17
C GLU A 291 -17.95 -8.79 5.56
N MET A 292 -17.17 -8.39 4.55
CA MET A 292 -15.81 -7.90 4.73
C MET A 292 -15.81 -6.55 5.43
N VAL A 293 -15.13 -6.44 6.58
CA VAL A 293 -14.81 -5.16 7.20
C VAL A 293 -13.87 -4.39 6.26
N ARG A 294 -14.42 -3.46 5.48
CA ARG A 294 -13.66 -2.64 4.54
C ARG A 294 -12.75 -1.67 5.30
N LYS A 295 -11.44 -1.87 5.21
CA LYS A 295 -10.45 -0.90 5.71
C LYS A 295 -10.63 0.43 4.98
N PRO A 296 -10.74 1.56 5.69
CA PRO A 296 -10.88 2.86 5.05
C PRO A 296 -9.56 3.30 4.40
N PHE A 297 -9.67 4.19 3.42
CA PHE A 297 -8.54 4.76 2.70
C PHE A 297 -8.38 6.25 2.97
N GLN A 298 -7.16 6.73 2.82
CA GLN A 298 -6.79 8.14 2.92
C GLN A 298 -5.91 8.55 1.73
N PHE A 299 -6.13 9.77 1.25
CA PHE A 299 -5.17 10.49 0.43
C PHE A 299 -4.18 11.25 1.32
N LEU A 300 -2.89 11.12 1.02
CA LEU A 300 -1.85 12.04 1.43
C LEU A 300 -1.57 13.01 0.28
N MET A 301 -1.96 14.26 0.47
CA MET A 301 -1.88 15.36 -0.48
C MET A 301 -0.47 15.97 -0.47
N VAL A 302 0.39 15.52 -1.38
CA VAL A 302 1.80 15.97 -1.45
C VAL A 302 1.89 17.44 -1.85
N ASN A 303 0.93 17.94 -2.63
CA ASN A 303 0.80 19.37 -2.92
C ASN A 303 0.64 20.22 -1.66
N VAL A 304 -0.17 19.76 -0.68
CA VAL A 304 -0.35 20.45 0.60
C VAL A 304 0.91 20.30 1.46
N LEU A 305 1.58 19.14 1.42
CA LEU A 305 2.85 18.94 2.11
C LEU A 305 3.92 19.92 1.60
N ARG A 306 3.99 20.14 0.28
CA ARG A 306 4.90 21.10 -0.35
C ARG A 306 4.68 22.53 0.15
N GLU A 307 3.43 22.94 0.37
CA GLU A 307 3.12 24.22 0.99
C GLU A 307 3.60 24.30 2.45
N TYR A 308 3.35 23.25 3.24
CA TYR A 308 3.84 23.18 4.62
C TYR A 308 5.36 23.29 4.70
N LEU A 309 6.08 22.53 3.87
CA LEU A 309 7.54 22.57 3.83
C LEU A 309 8.05 23.94 3.37
N ALA A 310 7.46 24.54 2.34
CA ALA A 310 7.86 25.88 1.89
C ALA A 310 7.71 26.95 2.98
N LEU A 311 6.65 26.85 3.81
CA LEU A 311 6.45 27.74 4.95
C LEU A 311 7.40 27.43 6.10
N GLU A 312 7.56 26.14 6.45
CA GLU A 312 8.42 25.68 7.53
C GLU A 312 9.85 26.15 7.32
N TYR A 313 10.39 26.01 6.11
CA TYR A 313 11.78 26.31 5.78
C TYR A 313 12.04 27.76 5.38
N ARG A 314 11.04 28.64 5.49
CA ARG A 314 11.23 30.06 5.17
C ARG A 314 12.03 30.76 6.27
N ILE A 315 13.29 31.06 5.99
CA ILE A 315 14.20 31.74 6.91
C ILE A 315 14.23 33.25 6.59
N PRO A 316 13.99 34.15 7.57
CA PRO A 316 14.17 35.58 7.38
C PRO A 316 15.64 35.92 7.07
N ARG A 317 15.88 36.80 6.09
CA ARG A 317 17.22 37.30 5.72
C ARG A 317 18.20 36.21 5.25
N MET A 318 17.73 35.25 4.46
CA MET A 318 18.62 34.31 3.78
C MET A 318 19.65 35.05 2.90
N PRO A 319 20.90 34.57 2.84
CA PRO A 319 21.97 35.18 2.02
C PRO A 319 21.74 34.98 0.50
N PHE A 320 20.80 34.11 0.11
CA PHE A 320 20.46 33.80 -1.28
C PHE A 320 18.93 33.77 -1.50
N PRO A 321 18.46 33.82 -2.77
CA PRO A 321 17.03 33.72 -3.09
C PRO A 321 16.44 32.38 -2.61
N PHE A 322 15.26 32.44 -1.99
CA PHE A 322 14.53 31.24 -1.57
C PHE A 322 13.97 30.49 -2.79
N ASP A 323 14.31 29.21 -2.91
CA ASP A 323 13.77 28.29 -3.91
C ASP A 323 13.14 27.08 -3.19
N ALA A 324 11.82 26.97 -3.29
CA ALA A 324 11.08 25.89 -2.64
C ALA A 324 11.41 24.50 -3.20
N GLU A 325 11.72 24.39 -4.50
CA GLU A 325 12.05 23.08 -5.10
C GLU A 325 13.33 22.50 -4.50
N ARG A 326 14.32 23.37 -4.25
CA ARG A 326 15.58 22.99 -3.60
C ARG A 326 15.37 22.56 -2.15
N ILE A 327 14.43 23.19 -1.44
CA ILE A 327 14.06 22.78 -0.07
C ILE A 327 13.46 21.38 -0.07
N TYR A 328 12.65 21.02 -1.08
CA TYR A 328 12.09 19.67 -1.14
C TYR A 328 13.19 18.63 -1.34
N ASP A 329 14.17 18.91 -2.21
CA ASP A 329 15.37 18.06 -2.38
C ASP A 329 16.14 17.89 -1.06
N ASP A 330 16.40 19.00 -0.37
CA ASP A 330 17.15 18.99 0.89
C ASP A 330 16.38 18.27 2.00
N PHE A 331 15.06 18.40 2.05
CA PHE A 331 14.22 17.65 2.98
C PHE A 331 14.26 16.15 2.70
N VAL A 332 14.11 15.75 1.44
CA VAL A 332 14.22 14.34 1.00
C VAL A 332 15.58 13.77 1.39
N PHE A 333 16.65 14.52 1.10
CA PHE A 333 18.02 14.13 1.45
C PHE A 333 18.21 13.98 2.96
N MET A 334 17.71 14.93 3.76
CA MET A 334 17.77 14.84 5.22
C MET A 334 17.02 13.62 5.74
N CYS A 335 15.87 13.29 5.17
CA CYS A 335 15.15 12.09 5.57
C CYS A 335 16.02 10.84 5.42
N PHE A 336 16.86 10.69 4.38
CA PHE A 336 17.74 9.51 4.27
C PHE A 336 18.61 9.23 5.51
N PHE A 337 18.97 10.24 6.29
CA PHE A 337 19.74 10.09 7.53
C PHE A 337 18.98 9.39 8.67
N VAL A 338 17.66 9.50 8.71
CA VAL A 338 16.82 8.83 9.73
C VAL A 338 16.54 7.36 9.36
N GLY A 339 17.03 6.94 8.19
CA GLY A 339 17.03 5.56 7.74
C GLY A 339 16.28 5.37 6.43
N ASN A 340 16.79 4.44 5.64
CA ASN A 340 16.23 4.03 4.36
C ASN A 340 16.58 2.54 4.17
N ASP A 341 16.13 1.94 3.09
CA ASP A 341 16.38 0.52 2.83
C ASP A 341 17.84 0.16 2.50
N PHE A 342 18.65 1.16 2.16
CA PHE A 342 20.00 0.97 1.61
C PHE A 342 21.11 1.17 2.63
N LEU A 343 20.88 1.97 3.67
CA LEU A 343 21.85 2.32 4.70
C LEU A 343 21.38 1.90 6.09
N PRO A 344 22.29 1.41 6.95
CA PRO A 344 21.99 1.21 8.36
C PRO A 344 21.53 2.52 9.01
N HIS A 345 20.56 2.41 9.91
CA HIS A 345 20.07 3.54 10.68
C HIS A 345 21.20 4.16 11.54
N MET A 346 21.29 5.48 11.57
CA MET A 346 22.26 6.15 12.44
C MET A 346 21.85 5.99 13.92
N PRO A 347 22.75 5.50 14.80
CA PRO A 347 22.39 5.20 16.19
C PRO A 347 21.81 6.37 16.98
N THR A 348 22.11 7.61 16.56
CA THR A 348 21.75 8.85 17.27
C THR A 348 20.52 9.57 16.70
N LEU A 349 19.88 9.04 15.65
CA LEU A 349 18.79 9.75 14.95
C LEU A 349 17.57 8.85 14.77
N ASP A 350 16.71 8.75 15.79
CA ASP A 350 15.41 8.07 15.70
C ASP A 350 14.25 9.07 15.51
N ILE A 351 13.34 8.80 14.56
CA ILE A 351 12.09 9.56 14.36
C ILE A 351 11.32 9.69 15.66
N ARG A 352 11.25 8.63 16.46
CA ARG A 352 10.48 8.58 17.72
C ARG A 352 11.01 9.57 18.76
N GLU A 353 12.28 9.96 18.64
CA GLU A 353 12.95 10.91 19.51
C GLU A 353 13.00 12.33 18.91
N GLY A 354 12.28 12.57 17.80
CA GLY A 354 12.23 13.87 17.14
C GLY A 354 13.44 14.18 16.27
N ALA A 355 14.14 13.15 15.74
CA ALA A 355 15.31 13.34 14.88
C ALA A 355 15.04 14.25 13.67
N ILE A 356 13.86 14.13 13.04
CA ILE A 356 13.52 14.99 11.89
C ILE A 356 13.41 16.45 12.33
N ASP A 357 12.73 16.74 13.44
CA ASP A 357 12.59 18.10 13.94
C ASP A 357 13.95 18.71 14.33
N LEU A 358 14.84 17.91 14.90
CA LEU A 358 16.21 18.30 15.18
C LEU A 358 16.97 18.65 13.89
N MET A 359 16.91 17.80 12.86
CA MET A 359 17.56 18.06 11.57
C MET A 359 17.03 19.33 10.91
N ILE A 360 15.72 19.55 10.90
CA ILE A 360 15.09 20.78 10.39
C ILE A 360 15.65 22.01 11.11
N LYS A 361 15.78 21.93 12.44
CA LYS A 361 16.32 23.02 13.26
C LYS A 361 17.79 23.31 12.91
N VAL A 362 18.63 22.28 12.84
CA VAL A 362 20.05 22.41 12.50
C VAL A 362 20.22 22.97 11.09
N TYR A 363 19.49 22.43 10.12
CA TYR A 363 19.49 22.91 8.74
C TYR A 363 19.21 24.42 8.64
N LYS A 364 18.17 24.90 9.33
CA LYS A 364 17.83 26.33 9.34
C LYS A 364 18.91 27.18 10.00
N GLN A 365 19.60 26.67 11.02
CA GLN A 365 20.71 27.37 11.66
C GLN A 365 21.87 27.52 10.69
N GLU A 366 22.32 26.42 10.08
CA GLU A 366 23.46 26.42 9.15
C GLU A 366 23.23 27.33 7.94
N ILE A 367 22.02 27.35 7.37
CA ILE A 367 21.70 28.26 6.25
C ILE A 367 21.66 29.73 6.69
N ALA A 368 21.22 30.02 7.91
CA ALA A 368 21.15 31.39 8.41
C ALA A 368 22.52 31.98 8.77
N PHE A 369 23.54 31.14 8.99
CA PHE A 369 24.90 31.54 9.36
C PHE A 369 25.86 31.68 8.17
N GLN A 370 25.45 31.27 6.98
CA GLN A 370 26.13 31.59 5.71
C GLN A 370 25.68 32.95 5.19
#